data_AF-A0A8S3J6J1-F1
#
_entry.id   AF-A0A8S3J6J1-F1
#
_cell.length_a   1.000
_cell.length_b   1.000
_cell.length_c   1.000
_cell.angle_alpha   90.00
_cell.angle_beta   90.00
_cell.angle_gamma   90.00
#
_symmetry.space_group_name_H-M   'P 1'
#
loop_
_entity.id
_entity.type
_entity.pdbx_description
1 polymer ?
#
loop_
_entity_poly.entity_id
_entity_poly.type
_entity_poly.pdbx_seq_one_letter_code
_entity_poly.pdbx_strand_id
1 'polypeptide(L)'
;FEAQPLTSPLSVRFKIHKNSPHPSDGDSVEQPRENEDGQYVPDDQEELMTFVLTEDIFVEILAARLQRADCIHGVVFDSLDTSFLANPAQAAIAVLKAINNRSYIYGIITNFSYSKYKEAQARADEIRRFEEQQREQTENEYVEEMGEDEYDALPEEEKQRIDQKRLQRKKDRILR
;
A
#
# COMPACT_ATOMS: atom_id res chain seq x y z
N PHE A 1 5.09 32.72 22.98
CA PHE A 1 5.15 31.37 22.41
C PHE A 1 4.20 31.34 21.23
N GLU A 2 4.73 31.65 20.07
CA GLU A 2 3.98 31.71 18.82
C GLU A 2 4.79 30.87 17.83
N ALA A 3 4.28 29.68 17.53
CA ALA A 3 4.89 28.75 16.60
C ALA A 3 4.16 28.89 15.26
N GLN A 4 4.92 29.26 14.23
CA GLN A 4 4.51 29.27 12.83
C GLN A 4 5.71 28.82 11.97
N PRO A 5 5.46 28.24 10.78
CA PRO A 5 5.45 26.80 10.58
C PRO A 5 6.76 26.30 9.94
N LEU A 6 7.04 25.02 10.15
CA LEU A 6 8.06 24.28 9.41
C LEU A 6 7.72 24.33 7.91
N THR A 7 8.41 25.19 7.18
CA THR A 7 8.47 25.12 5.72
C THR A 7 9.12 23.78 5.37
N SER A 8 8.31 22.88 4.83
CA SER A 8 8.67 21.51 4.46
C SER A 8 10.04 21.43 3.77
N PRO A 9 10.89 20.44 4.11
CA PRO A 9 12.02 20.12 3.24
C PRO A 9 11.44 19.66 1.90
N LEU A 10 11.87 20.33 0.82
CA LEU A 10 11.60 19.89 -0.55
C LEU A 10 12.15 18.47 -0.70
N SER A 11 11.29 17.46 -0.52
CA SER A 11 11.59 16.09 -0.86
C SER A 11 11.64 16.03 -2.39
N VAL A 12 12.85 16.01 -2.94
CA VAL A 12 13.07 15.66 -4.34
C VAL A 12 12.79 14.17 -4.46
N ARG A 13 11.52 13.84 -4.65
CA ARG A 13 11.04 12.48 -4.83
C ARG A 13 11.39 12.06 -6.25
N PHE A 14 12.26 11.08 -6.41
CA PHE A 14 12.46 10.43 -7.70
C PHE A 14 11.22 9.59 -8.02
N LYS A 15 10.21 10.21 -8.64
CA LYS A 15 9.23 9.47 -9.43
C LYS A 15 9.89 9.17 -10.77
N ILE A 16 10.61 8.06 -10.84
CA ILE A 16 10.84 7.42 -12.14
C ILE A 16 9.44 6.97 -12.57
N HIS A 17 8.82 7.76 -13.45
CA HIS A 17 7.60 7.32 -14.11
C HIS A 17 8.01 6.09 -14.91
N LYS A 18 7.48 4.92 -14.54
CA LYS A 18 7.06 4.02 -15.62
C LYS A 18 6.13 4.89 -16.46
N ASN A 19 6.46 5.10 -17.74
CA ASN A 19 5.57 5.77 -18.67
C ASN A 19 4.19 5.18 -18.48
N SER A 20 3.33 5.88 -17.75
CA SER A 20 1.90 5.65 -17.84
C SER A 20 1.50 6.31 -19.15
N PRO A 21 0.73 5.63 -20.00
CA PRO A 21 0.28 6.26 -21.23
C PRO A 21 -0.47 7.53 -20.86
N HIS A 22 -0.01 8.67 -21.36
CA HIS A 22 -0.86 9.85 -21.38
C HIS A 22 -2.10 9.51 -22.20
N PRO A 23 -3.32 9.87 -21.75
CA PRO A 23 -4.48 9.80 -22.61
C PRO A 23 -4.33 10.92 -23.64
N SER A 24 -3.75 10.60 -24.79
CA SER A 24 -3.90 11.41 -25.99
C SER A 24 -5.31 11.16 -26.50
N ASP A 25 -6.10 12.22 -26.51
CA ASP A 25 -7.38 12.31 -27.20
C ASP A 25 -7.26 11.74 -28.63
N GLY A 26 -8.10 10.76 -28.94
CA GLY A 26 -8.16 10.14 -30.26
C GLY A 26 -8.78 8.75 -30.20
N ASP A 27 -10.09 8.70 -30.46
CA ASP A 27 -10.81 7.46 -30.75
C ASP A 27 -10.12 6.66 -31.86
N SER A 28 -9.44 5.59 -31.50
CA SER A 28 -9.23 4.44 -32.37
C SER A 28 -9.01 3.21 -31.51
N VAL A 29 -10.08 2.43 -31.34
CA VAL A 29 -10.03 1.06 -30.84
C VAL A 29 -9.17 0.26 -31.83
N GLU A 30 -7.87 0.11 -31.56
CA GLU A 30 -7.05 -0.87 -32.27
C GLU A 30 -7.55 -2.28 -31.89
N GLN A 31 -8.02 -3.01 -32.90
CA GLN A 31 -8.44 -4.40 -32.75
C GLN A 31 -7.20 -5.28 -32.49
N PRO A 32 -7.32 -6.35 -31.67
CA PRO A 32 -6.24 -7.31 -31.48
C PRO A 32 -5.81 -7.90 -32.82
N ARG A 33 -4.50 -7.96 -33.09
CA ARG A 33 -3.98 -8.63 -34.28
C ARG A 33 -4.06 -10.14 -34.09
N GLU A 34 -5.10 -10.74 -34.67
CA GLU A 34 -5.25 -12.19 -34.77
C GLU A 34 -4.43 -12.71 -35.97
N ASN A 35 -3.61 -13.74 -35.77
CA ASN A 35 -3.04 -14.53 -36.87
C ASN A 35 -4.13 -15.37 -37.54
N GLU A 36 -3.87 -15.92 -38.73
CA GLU A 36 -4.86 -16.64 -39.57
C GLU A 36 -5.52 -17.84 -38.87
N ASP A 37 -4.93 -18.33 -37.77
CA ASP A 37 -5.45 -19.40 -36.91
C ASP A 37 -6.31 -18.90 -35.72
N GLY A 38 -6.64 -17.60 -35.66
CA GLY A 38 -7.51 -17.02 -34.63
C GLY A 38 -6.91 -17.02 -33.22
N GLN A 39 -5.58 -17.11 -33.10
CA GLN A 39 -4.89 -17.13 -31.83
C GLN A 39 -4.48 -15.71 -31.43
N TYR A 40 -4.59 -15.38 -30.14
CA TYR A 40 -4.14 -14.10 -29.62
C TYR A 40 -2.61 -14.07 -29.59
N VAL A 41 -1.98 -13.21 -30.41
CA VAL A 41 -0.56 -12.88 -30.26
C VAL A 41 -0.47 -11.76 -29.23
N PRO A 42 0.12 -11.98 -28.05
CA PRO A 42 0.40 -10.87 -27.15
C PRO A 42 1.35 -9.90 -27.85
N ASP A 43 0.98 -8.62 -27.89
CA ASP A 43 1.87 -7.51 -28.27
C ASP A 43 3.22 -7.73 -27.61
N ASP A 44 4.27 -7.62 -28.42
CA ASP A 44 5.66 -7.79 -28.05
C ASP A 44 5.85 -7.32 -26.61
N GLN A 45 6.01 -8.27 -25.69
CA GLN A 45 6.53 -7.95 -24.38
C GLN A 45 7.82 -7.21 -24.67
N GLU A 46 7.85 -5.88 -24.48
CA GLU A 46 9.08 -5.12 -24.54
C GLU A 46 10.04 -5.89 -23.66
N GLU A 47 10.95 -6.61 -24.31
CA GLU A 47 11.87 -7.52 -23.68
C GLU A 47 12.70 -6.60 -22.78
N LEU A 48 12.37 -6.60 -21.49
CA LEU A 48 12.87 -5.61 -20.55
C LEU A 48 14.34 -5.92 -20.35
N MET A 49 15.16 -5.37 -21.25
CA MET A 49 16.60 -5.57 -21.28
C MET A 49 17.11 -5.22 -19.89
N THR A 50 17.54 -6.24 -19.15
CA THR A 50 18.11 -6.06 -17.82
C THR A 50 19.49 -5.45 -18.04
N PHE A 51 19.53 -4.13 -18.20
CA PHE A 51 20.76 -3.41 -18.50
C PHE A 51 21.58 -3.30 -17.22
N VAL A 52 22.45 -4.28 -17.00
CA VAL A 52 23.46 -4.20 -15.95
C VAL A 52 24.52 -3.19 -16.39
N LEU A 53 24.51 -2.03 -15.75
CA LEU A 53 25.51 -1.00 -15.90
C LEU A 53 26.83 -1.47 -15.27
N THR A 54 27.95 -1.07 -15.86
CA THR A 54 29.21 -1.11 -15.14
C THR A 54 29.18 -0.10 -14.00
N GLU A 55 29.90 -0.42 -12.92
CA GLU A 55 29.93 0.42 -11.73
C GLU A 55 30.37 1.87 -12.06
N ASP A 56 31.38 2.02 -12.92
CA ASP A 56 31.95 3.33 -13.25
C ASP A 56 30.93 4.26 -13.94
N ILE A 57 30.14 3.73 -14.89
CA ILE A 57 29.11 4.51 -15.57
C ILE A 57 28.01 4.91 -14.58
N PHE A 58 27.64 4.00 -13.68
CA PHE A 58 26.65 4.30 -12.65
C PHE A 58 27.13 5.40 -11.70
N VAL A 59 28.40 5.38 -11.30
CA VAL A 59 29.03 6.43 -10.48
C VAL A 59 29.01 7.77 -11.22
N GLU A 60 29.36 7.80 -12.50
CA GLU A 60 29.41 9.03 -13.30
C GLU A 60 28.02 9.68 -13.43
N ILE A 61 27.00 8.88 -13.74
CA ILE A 61 25.61 9.34 -13.82
C ILE A 61 25.15 9.92 -12.47
N LEU A 62 25.43 9.21 -11.37
CA LEU A 62 25.10 9.69 -10.03
C LEU A 62 25.84 10.98 -9.69
N ALA A 63 27.14 11.05 -9.97
CA ALA A 63 27.95 12.23 -9.70
C ALA A 63 27.45 13.46 -10.46
N ALA A 64 27.14 13.31 -11.75
CA ALA A 64 26.55 14.38 -12.57
C ALA A 64 25.22 14.87 -11.98
N ARG A 65 24.39 13.96 -11.46
CA ARG A 65 23.10 14.31 -10.85
C ARG A 65 23.26 15.06 -9.54
N LEU A 66 24.22 14.66 -8.70
CA LEU A 66 24.50 15.24 -7.40
C LEU A 66 25.13 16.63 -7.47
N GLN A 67 25.74 17.00 -8.61
CA GLN A 67 26.30 18.33 -8.86
C GLN A 67 25.26 19.38 -9.22
N ARG A 68 24.00 18.99 -9.46
CA ARG A 68 22.91 19.94 -9.76
C ARG A 68 22.51 20.74 -8.52
N ALA A 69 22.00 21.95 -8.75
CA ALA A 69 21.69 22.92 -7.70
C ALA A 69 20.63 22.44 -6.70
N ASP A 70 19.77 21.49 -7.08
CA ASP A 70 18.75 20.92 -6.21
C ASP A 70 19.31 19.93 -5.16
N CYS A 71 20.57 19.49 -5.29
CA CYS A 71 21.24 18.57 -4.37
C CYS A 71 22.19 19.27 -3.37
N ILE A 72 22.16 20.61 -3.30
CA ILE A 72 23.03 21.41 -2.42
C ILE A 72 22.69 21.19 -0.95
N HIS A 73 21.40 21.08 -0.62
CA HIS A 73 20.92 20.95 0.77
C HIS A 73 20.88 19.50 1.29
N GLY A 74 21.36 18.55 0.50
CA GLY A 74 21.37 17.13 0.84
C GLY A 74 20.58 16.30 -0.16
N VAL A 75 20.72 14.98 -0.03
CA VAL A 75 20.07 13.99 -0.89
C VAL A 75 19.66 12.82 -0.01
N VAL A 76 18.48 12.27 -0.28
CA VAL A 76 17.97 11.08 0.37
C VAL A 76 17.84 10.00 -0.70
N PHE A 77 18.51 8.87 -0.48
CA PHE A 77 18.34 7.67 -1.29
C PHE A 77 17.31 6.78 -0.61
N ASP A 78 16.19 6.52 -1.29
CA ASP A 78 15.07 5.74 -0.75
C ASP A 78 15.44 4.25 -0.60
N SER A 79 16.17 3.71 -1.57
CA SER A 79 16.67 2.34 -1.54
C SER A 79 17.98 2.22 -2.32
N LEU A 80 18.74 1.17 -2.01
CA LEU A 80 19.91 0.73 -2.77
C LEU A 80 19.59 -0.45 -3.69
N ASP A 81 18.32 -0.86 -3.73
CA ASP A 81 17.83 -1.87 -4.66
C ASP A 81 17.63 -1.25 -6.05
N THR A 82 18.37 -1.75 -7.03
CA THR A 82 18.42 -1.21 -8.38
C THR A 82 18.60 -2.33 -9.38
N SER A 83 17.83 -2.29 -10.46
CA SER A 83 17.95 -3.25 -11.57
C SER A 83 19.21 -3.04 -12.43
N PHE A 84 19.92 -1.93 -12.21
CA PHE A 84 21.11 -1.57 -12.99
C PHE A 84 22.40 -2.19 -12.47
N LEU A 85 22.44 -2.71 -11.25
CA LEU A 85 23.63 -3.32 -10.66
C LEU A 85 23.31 -4.71 -10.15
N ALA A 86 24.32 -5.59 -10.11
CA ALA A 86 24.11 -7.00 -9.79
C ALA A 86 23.70 -7.24 -8.33
N ASN A 87 24.06 -6.33 -7.42
CA ASN A 87 23.73 -6.46 -6.01
C ASN A 87 23.63 -5.08 -5.32
N PRO A 88 22.88 -4.98 -4.21
CA PRO A 88 22.74 -3.72 -3.47
C PRO A 88 24.04 -3.24 -2.83
N ALA A 89 25.02 -4.13 -2.60
CA ALA A 89 26.33 -3.74 -2.07
C ALA A 89 27.14 -2.93 -3.10
N GLN A 90 27.08 -3.30 -4.39
CA GLN A 90 27.67 -2.54 -5.49
C GLN A 90 26.99 -1.19 -5.64
N ALA A 91 25.66 -1.13 -5.49
CA ALA A 91 24.95 0.14 -5.47
C ALA A 91 25.39 1.04 -4.31
N ALA A 92 25.58 0.47 -3.12
CA ALA A 92 26.12 1.19 -1.97
C ALA A 92 27.51 1.78 -2.26
N ILE A 93 28.43 0.95 -2.79
CA ILE A 93 29.79 1.38 -3.14
C ILE A 93 29.76 2.49 -4.19
N ALA A 94 28.94 2.33 -5.23
CA ALA A 94 28.83 3.32 -6.30
C ALA A 94 28.25 4.65 -5.79
N VAL A 95 27.26 4.62 -4.89
CA VAL A 95 26.75 5.84 -4.23
C VAL A 95 27.85 6.49 -3.38
N LEU A 96 28.61 5.72 -2.60
CA LEU A 96 29.72 6.23 -1.78
C LEU A 96 30.83 6.87 -2.63
N LYS A 97 31.13 6.29 -3.81
CA LYS A 97 32.05 6.88 -4.79
C LYS A 97 31.49 8.19 -5.36
N ALA A 98 30.22 8.22 -5.73
CA ALA A 98 29.58 9.38 -6.36
C ALA A 98 29.44 10.59 -5.42
N ILE A 99 29.21 10.38 -4.13
CA ILE A 99 29.12 11.47 -3.14
C ILE A 99 30.48 12.07 -2.76
N ASN A 100 31.59 11.49 -3.24
CA ASN A 100 32.96 12.00 -3.09
C ASN A 100 33.30 12.49 -1.66
N ASN A 101 33.11 11.62 -0.66
CA ASN A 101 33.48 11.87 0.73
C ASN A 101 32.81 13.11 1.38
N ARG A 102 31.52 13.34 1.12
CA ARG A 102 30.71 14.32 1.88
C ARG A 102 30.79 14.00 3.39
N SER A 103 30.94 15.04 4.21
CA SER A 103 31.28 14.94 5.64
C SER A 103 30.26 14.21 6.52
N TYR A 104 29.01 14.07 6.07
CA TYR A 104 27.92 13.49 6.86
C TYR A 104 27.12 12.51 6.03
N ILE A 105 27.22 11.22 6.38
CA ILE A 105 26.47 10.12 5.75
C ILE A 105 25.74 9.39 6.88
N TYR A 106 24.42 9.28 6.76
CA TYR A 106 23.57 8.59 7.73
C TYR A 106 22.82 7.46 7.04
N GLY A 107 22.84 6.28 7.66
CA GLY A 107 22.01 5.15 7.24
C GLY A 107 20.76 5.07 8.11
N ILE A 108 19.58 5.17 7.50
CA ILE A 108 18.30 4.95 8.18
C ILE A 108 17.84 3.55 7.82
N ILE A 109 17.85 2.63 8.79
CA ILE A 109 17.32 1.29 8.62
C ILE A 109 15.89 1.26 9.15
N THR A 110 14.90 1.15 8.26
CA THR A 110 13.50 0.98 8.64
C THR A 110 13.19 -0.50 8.83
N ASN A 111 13.12 -0.95 10.08
CA ASN A 111 12.75 -2.34 10.41
C ASN A 111 11.25 -2.66 10.18
N PHE A 112 10.44 -1.61 9.96
CA PHE A 112 9.00 -1.71 9.75
C PHE A 112 8.66 -1.40 8.28
N SER A 113 8.34 -2.46 7.52
CA SER A 113 7.87 -2.32 6.15
C SER A 113 6.37 -2.01 6.14
N TYR A 114 5.93 -1.26 5.14
CA TYR A 114 4.52 -1.01 4.88
C TYR A 114 3.71 -2.31 4.76
N SER A 115 4.29 -3.37 4.20
CA SER A 115 3.64 -4.68 4.11
C SER A 115 3.36 -5.28 5.48
N LYS A 116 4.35 -5.23 6.39
CA LYS A 116 4.19 -5.71 7.77
C LYS A 116 3.16 -4.90 8.55
N TYR A 117 3.11 -3.59 8.32
CA TYR A 117 2.08 -2.72 8.88
C TYR A 117 0.68 -3.14 8.40
N LYS A 118 0.52 -3.34 7.08
CA LYS A 118 -0.76 -3.72 6.48
C LYS A 118 -1.24 -5.09 6.93
N GLU A 119 -0.34 -6.07 7.06
CA GLU A 119 -0.65 -7.39 7.61
C GLU A 119 -1.09 -7.32 9.07
N ALA A 120 -0.39 -6.53 9.90
CA ALA A 120 -0.76 -6.32 11.29
C ALA A 120 -2.13 -5.63 11.41
N GLN A 121 -2.40 -4.65 10.55
CA GLN A 121 -3.69 -3.96 10.50
C GLN A 121 -4.82 -4.91 10.09
N ALA A 122 -4.64 -5.69 9.02
CA ALA A 122 -5.63 -6.67 8.58
C ALA A 122 -5.94 -7.70 9.68
N ARG A 123 -4.91 -8.19 10.38
CA ARG A 123 -5.10 -9.11 11.51
C ARG A 123 -5.88 -8.46 12.66
N ALA A 124 -5.60 -7.19 12.98
CA ALA A 124 -6.35 -6.47 14.01
C ALA A 124 -7.83 -6.29 13.62
N ASP A 125 -8.09 -5.99 12.35
CA ASP A 125 -9.47 -5.85 11.85
C ASP A 125 -10.21 -7.19 11.83
N GLU A 126 -9.55 -8.29 11.49
CA GLU A 126 -10.11 -9.65 11.58
C GLU A 126 -10.46 -10.03 13.02
N ILE A 127 -9.57 -9.77 13.98
CA ILE A 127 -9.82 -10.03 15.39
C ILE A 127 -11.04 -9.21 15.87
N ARG A 128 -11.11 -7.93 15.52
CA ARG A 128 -12.25 -7.07 15.87
C ARG A 128 -13.55 -7.58 15.30
N ARG A 129 -13.56 -7.98 14.02
CA ARG A 129 -14.76 -8.55 13.38
C ARG A 129 -15.18 -9.86 14.04
N PHE A 130 -14.21 -10.71 14.38
CA PHE A 130 -14.49 -11.96 15.08
C PHE A 130 -15.07 -11.70 16.48
N GLU A 131 -14.53 -10.74 17.23
CA GLU A 131 -15.06 -10.32 18.53
C GLU A 131 -16.47 -9.72 18.42
N GLU A 132 -16.72 -8.88 17.41
CA GLU A 132 -18.04 -8.31 17.14
C GLU A 132 -19.05 -9.40 16.79
N GLN A 133 -18.68 -10.36 15.93
CA GLN A 133 -19.53 -11.51 15.60
C GLN A 133 -19.80 -12.41 16.80
N GLN A 134 -18.80 -12.66 17.65
CA GLN A 134 -18.98 -13.41 18.89
C GLN A 134 -19.94 -12.69 19.84
N ARG A 135 -19.79 -11.38 20.01
CA ARG A 135 -20.71 -10.59 20.84
C ARG A 135 -22.12 -10.62 20.27
N GLU A 136 -22.27 -10.45 18.97
CA GLU A 136 -23.58 -10.52 18.31
C GLU A 136 -24.21 -11.91 18.45
N GLN A 137 -23.43 -12.99 18.31
CA GLN A 137 -23.91 -14.37 18.52
C GLN A 137 -24.35 -14.59 19.96
N THR A 138 -23.52 -14.26 20.94
CA THR A 138 -23.88 -14.41 22.37
C THR A 138 -25.11 -13.57 22.76
N GLU A 139 -25.23 -12.34 22.27
CA GLU A 139 -26.41 -11.51 22.49
C GLU A 139 -27.64 -12.11 21.79
N ASN A 140 -27.44 -12.72 20.62
CA ASN A 140 -28.52 -13.33 19.86
C ASN A 140 -29.04 -14.63 20.51
N GLU A 141 -28.13 -15.45 21.04
CA GLU A 141 -28.41 -16.65 21.83
C GLU A 141 -29.14 -16.28 23.12
N TYR A 142 -28.64 -15.28 23.85
CA TYR A 142 -29.30 -14.77 25.07
C TYR A 142 -30.76 -14.36 24.82
N VAL A 143 -31.04 -13.67 23.71
CA VAL A 143 -32.40 -13.26 23.33
C VAL A 143 -33.29 -14.45 22.94
N GLU A 144 -32.72 -15.54 22.41
CA GLU A 144 -33.46 -16.74 22.00
C GLU A 144 -33.73 -17.68 23.18
N GLU A 145 -32.77 -17.83 24.09
CA GLU A 145 -32.86 -18.72 25.25
C GLU A 145 -33.56 -18.07 26.45
N MET A 146 -33.83 -16.76 26.42
CA MET A 146 -34.52 -16.04 27.49
C MET A 146 -35.89 -16.68 27.82
N GLY A 147 -36.02 -17.15 29.05
CA GLY A 147 -37.24 -17.76 29.58
C GLY A 147 -38.37 -16.75 29.82
N GLU A 148 -39.60 -17.25 29.95
CA GLU A 148 -40.82 -16.44 30.15
C GLU A 148 -40.76 -15.65 31.47
N ASP A 149 -40.36 -16.28 32.56
CA ASP A 149 -40.22 -15.63 33.88
C ASP A 149 -39.14 -14.52 33.88
N GLU A 150 -38.05 -14.74 33.14
CA GLU A 150 -36.96 -13.76 33.00
C GLU A 150 -37.41 -12.58 32.14
N TYR A 151 -38.13 -12.85 31.05
CA TYR A 151 -38.71 -11.82 30.20
C TYR A 151 -39.72 -10.97 30.96
N ASP A 152 -40.63 -11.58 31.73
CA ASP A 152 -41.67 -10.87 32.47
C ASP A 152 -41.12 -9.96 33.57
N ALA A 153 -39.98 -10.31 34.15
CA ALA A 153 -39.26 -9.50 35.13
C ALA A 153 -38.52 -8.28 34.53
N LEU A 154 -38.36 -8.21 33.20
CA LEU A 154 -37.68 -7.09 32.54
C LEU A 154 -38.52 -5.81 32.51
N PRO A 155 -37.87 -4.63 32.51
CA PRO A 155 -38.55 -3.36 32.30
C PRO A 155 -39.13 -3.25 30.88
N GLU A 156 -40.20 -2.48 30.75
CA GLU A 156 -40.98 -2.37 29.50
C GLU A 156 -40.16 -1.91 28.29
N GLU A 157 -39.19 -1.01 28.49
CA GLU A 157 -38.28 -0.53 27.44
C GLU A 157 -37.42 -1.65 26.86
N GLU A 158 -36.97 -2.57 27.72
CA GLU A 158 -36.10 -3.69 27.34
C GLU A 158 -36.90 -4.81 26.65
N LYS A 159 -38.13 -5.08 27.13
CA LYS A 159 -39.08 -5.99 26.46
C LYS A 159 -39.37 -5.54 25.03
N GLN A 160 -39.64 -4.25 24.83
CA GLN A 160 -39.89 -3.68 23.50
C GLN A 160 -38.66 -3.82 22.58
N ARG A 161 -37.45 -3.66 23.11
CA ARG A 161 -36.20 -3.85 22.35
C ARG A 161 -36.06 -5.30 21.87
N ILE A 162 -36.29 -6.25 22.77
CA ILE A 162 -36.22 -7.70 22.48
C ILE A 162 -37.28 -8.11 21.46
N ASP A 163 -38.51 -7.62 21.60
CA ASP A 163 -39.60 -7.90 20.67
C ASP A 163 -39.33 -7.36 19.26
N GLN A 164 -38.78 -6.15 19.16
CA GLN A 164 -38.36 -5.58 17.89
C GLN A 164 -37.26 -6.43 17.24
N LYS A 165 -36.28 -6.91 18.02
CA LYS A 165 -35.20 -7.78 17.54
C LYS A 165 -35.73 -9.14 17.06
N ARG A 166 -36.65 -9.75 17.80
CA ARG A 166 -37.35 -11.00 17.41
C ARG A 166 -38.21 -10.81 16.15
N LEU A 167 -38.87 -9.67 16.01
CA LEU A 167 -39.69 -9.33 14.84
C LEU A 167 -38.83 -9.12 13.59
N GLN A 168 -37.70 -8.42 13.69
CA GLN A 168 -36.75 -8.24 12.59
C GLN A 168 -36.20 -9.58 12.10
N ARG A 169 -35.75 -10.47 13.00
CA ARG A 169 -35.29 -11.82 12.59
C ARG A 169 -36.38 -12.65 11.90
N LYS A 170 -37.63 -12.56 12.36
CA LYS A 170 -38.77 -13.21 11.69
C LYS A 170 -38.95 -12.67 10.27
N LYS A 171 -38.83 -11.36 10.06
CA LYS A 171 -38.88 -10.74 8.73
C LYS A 171 -37.73 -11.20 7.84
N ASP A 172 -36.51 -11.24 8.36
CA ASP A 172 -35.33 -11.66 7.60
C ASP A 172 -35.38 -13.14 7.19
N ARG A 173 -35.98 -14.01 8.02
CA ARG A 173 -36.24 -15.41 7.68
C ARG A 173 -37.33 -15.62 6.63
N ILE A 174 -38.27 -14.69 6.50
CA ILE A 174 -39.37 -14.75 5.51
C ILE A 174 -38.91 -14.16 4.17
N LEU A 175 -37.97 -13.21 4.20
CA LEU A 175 -37.45 -12.52 3.03
C LEU A 175 -36.32 -13.29 2.31
N ARG A 176 -35.64 -14.21 3.01
CA ARG A 176 -34.70 -15.18 2.41
C ARG A 176 -35.44 -16.38 1.81
#